data_AF-A0A3F2V6Q4-F1
#
_entry.id   AF-A0A3F2V6Q4-F1
#
_cell.length_a   1.000
_cell.length_b   1.000
_cell.length_c   1.000
_cell.angle_alpha   90.00
_cell.angle_beta   90.00
_cell.angle_gamma   90.00
#
_symmetry.space_group_name_H-M   'P 1'
#
loop_
_entity.id
_entity.type
_entity.pdbx_description
1 polymer ?
#
loop_
_entity_poly.entity_id
_entity_poly.type
_entity_poly.pdbx_seq_one_letter_code
_entity_poly.pdbx_strand_id
1 'polypeptide(L)'
;MAQPQKTPVAIIIGAGDATGGAIATRFALEGLTVVATRRQREALLPLVDTIEDQGGNIHAFGCDARDEDEMVKLFRYTEDQIGEIDAVISNIGANAKKEHGGILNPQHIANQYWQLYRQPRDCWTHELDLRPWVETF
;
A
#
# COMPACT_ATOMS: atom_id res chain seq x y z
N MET A 1 -30.19 -2.76 15.10
CA MET A 1 -29.67 -1.98 13.94
C MET A 1 -28.31 -2.55 13.61
N ALA A 2 -28.05 -2.96 12.36
CA ALA A 2 -26.71 -3.38 11.96
C ALA A 2 -25.77 -2.18 12.10
N GLN A 3 -24.58 -2.37 12.67
CA GLN A 3 -23.56 -1.32 12.68
C GLN A 3 -23.25 -0.94 11.22
N PRO A 4 -23.00 0.34 10.92
CA PRO A 4 -22.54 0.73 9.59
C PRO A 4 -21.31 -0.11 9.24
N GLN A 5 -21.33 -0.74 8.07
CA GLN A 5 -20.19 -1.51 7.56
C GLN A 5 -19.00 -0.55 7.48
N LYS A 6 -17.99 -0.72 8.36
CA LYS A 6 -16.75 0.04 8.27
C LYS A 6 -16.07 -0.32 6.95
N THR A 7 -15.62 0.68 6.19
CA THR A 7 -14.85 0.47 4.97
C THR A 7 -13.53 -0.23 5.33
N PRO A 8 -13.17 -1.35 4.66
CA PRO A 8 -11.90 -2.02 4.91
C PRO A 8 -10.73 -1.10 4.56
N VAL A 9 -9.71 -1.11 5.42
CA VAL A 9 -8.53 -0.25 5.30
C VAL A 9 -7.30 -1.04 4.91
N ALA A 10 -6.52 -0.50 3.97
CA ALA A 10 -5.17 -0.95 3.70
C ALA A 10 -4.13 0.07 4.18
N ILE A 11 -3.25 -0.35 5.08
CA ILE A 11 -2.08 0.45 5.48
C ILE A 11 -0.93 0.17 4.53
N ILE A 12 -0.39 1.21 3.89
CA ILE A 12 0.77 1.12 2.98
C ILE A 12 1.96 1.84 3.61
N ILE A 13 2.92 1.05 4.12
CA ILE A 13 4.13 1.54 4.75
C ILE A 13 5.23 1.69 3.70
N GLY A 14 5.70 2.92 3.49
CA GLY A 14 6.65 3.21 2.41
C GLY A 14 5.97 3.50 1.07
N ALA A 15 4.78 4.13 1.09
CA ALA A 15 4.15 4.66 -0.12
C ALA A 15 5.01 5.78 -0.72
N GLY A 16 5.25 5.78 -2.02
CA GLY A 16 6.10 6.75 -2.71
C GLY A 16 6.03 6.58 -4.22
N ASP A 17 6.85 7.30 -4.97
CA ASP A 17 6.71 7.50 -6.42
C ASP A 17 6.82 6.23 -7.29
N ALA A 18 7.12 5.07 -6.70
CA ALA A 18 7.28 3.79 -7.38
C ALA A 18 6.25 2.76 -6.86
N THR A 19 6.73 1.61 -6.41
CA THR A 19 5.91 0.45 -6.01
C THR A 19 4.86 0.79 -4.96
N GLY A 20 5.25 1.46 -3.86
CA GLY A 20 4.33 1.77 -2.78
C GLY A 20 3.17 2.68 -3.22
N GLY A 21 3.43 3.67 -4.08
CA GLY A 21 2.39 4.53 -4.63
C GLY A 21 1.47 3.77 -5.60
N ALA A 22 2.03 2.92 -6.46
CA ALA A 22 1.23 2.08 -7.34
C ALA A 22 0.31 1.12 -6.57
N ILE A 23 0.78 0.54 -5.46
CA ILE A 23 -0.03 -0.31 -4.57
C ILE A 23 -1.13 0.53 -3.91
N ALA A 24 -0.80 1.70 -3.36
CA ALA A 24 -1.78 2.61 -2.75
C ALA A 24 -2.89 2.99 -3.74
N THR A 25 -2.53 3.40 -4.96
CA THR A 25 -3.50 3.70 -6.02
C THR A 25 -4.35 2.46 -6.34
N ARG A 26 -3.73 1.29 -6.53
CA ARG A 26 -4.48 0.07 -6.86
C ARG A 26 -5.53 -0.27 -5.80
N PHE A 27 -5.15 -0.24 -4.53
CA PHE A 27 -6.06 -0.60 -3.44
C PHE A 27 -7.18 0.44 -3.25
N ALA A 28 -6.85 1.73 -3.39
CA ALA A 28 -7.85 2.80 -3.28
C ALA A 28 -8.91 2.74 -4.39
N LEU A 29 -8.49 2.48 -5.63
CA LEU A 29 -9.41 2.37 -6.78
C LEU A 29 -10.27 1.11 -6.77
N GLU A 30 -9.85 0.08 -6.03
CA GLU A 30 -10.63 -1.14 -5.83
C GLU A 30 -11.61 -1.05 -4.65
N GLY A 31 -11.69 0.13 -4.01
CA GLY A 31 -12.72 0.46 -3.02
C GLY A 31 -12.28 0.35 -1.56
N LEU A 32 -11.00 0.09 -1.28
CA LEU A 32 -10.48 0.19 0.09
C LEU A 32 -10.17 1.64 0.42
N THR A 33 -10.29 2.00 1.70
CA THR A 33 -9.67 3.24 2.20
C THR A 33 -8.18 2.97 2.43
N VAL A 34 -7.30 3.80 1.91
CA VAL A 34 -5.86 3.63 2.08
C VAL A 34 -5.33 4.56 3.18
N VAL A 35 -4.49 4.05 4.07
CA VAL A 35 -3.64 4.88 4.94
C VAL A 35 -2.19 4.71 4.50
N ALA A 36 -1.66 5.72 3.83
CA ALA A 36 -0.29 5.72 3.33
C ALA A 36 0.63 6.41 4.33
N THR A 37 1.83 5.85 4.53
CA THR A 37 2.80 6.45 5.44
C THR A 37 4.22 6.57 4.88
N ARG A 38 4.86 7.70 5.24
CA ARG A 38 6.27 8.04 5.06
C ARG A 38 6.72 8.87 6.26
N ARG A 39 8.05 8.99 6.45
CA ARG A 39 8.64 9.89 7.46
C ARG A 39 8.14 11.33 7.33
N GLN A 40 8.13 11.86 6.11
CA GLN A 40 7.57 13.19 5.82
C GLN A 40 6.18 13.00 5.21
N ARG A 41 5.14 13.42 5.93
CA ARG A 41 3.74 13.33 5.49
C ARG A 41 3.52 14.08 4.18
N GLU A 42 4.16 15.23 4.04
CA GLU A 42 3.99 16.16 2.91
C GLU A 42 4.41 15.52 1.59
N ALA A 43 5.34 14.56 1.63
CA ALA A 43 5.79 13.80 0.47
C ALA A 43 4.72 12.83 -0.08
N LEU A 44 3.57 12.70 0.59
CA LEU A 44 2.41 11.91 0.12
C LEU A 44 1.33 12.77 -0.51
N LEU A 45 1.36 14.10 -0.37
CA LEU A 45 0.27 14.96 -0.84
C LEU A 45 -0.01 14.81 -2.35
N PRO A 46 1.01 14.76 -3.24
CA PRO A 46 0.73 14.54 -4.67
C PRO A 46 0.04 13.19 -4.96
N LEU A 47 0.34 12.16 -4.17
CA LEU A 47 -0.31 10.85 -4.28
C LEU A 47 -1.74 10.90 -3.75
N VAL A 48 -1.99 11.65 -2.67
CA VAL A 48 -3.33 11.90 -2.14
C VAL A 48 -4.19 12.57 -3.21
N ASP A 49 -3.75 13.70 -3.74
CA ASP A 49 -4.46 14.45 -4.78
C ASP A 49 -4.78 13.55 -5.98
N THR A 50 -3.79 12.79 -6.46
CA THR A 50 -3.96 11.89 -7.61
C THR A 50 -5.02 10.80 -7.36
N ILE A 51 -5.06 10.22 -6.18
CA ILE A 51 -6.00 9.14 -5.86
C ILE A 51 -7.41 9.70 -5.62
N GLU A 52 -7.52 10.84 -4.94
CA GLU A 52 -8.80 11.52 -4.71
C GLU A 52 -9.41 11.99 -6.03
N ASP A 53 -8.61 12.55 -6.95
CA ASP A 53 -9.05 12.94 -8.29
C ASP A 53 -9.57 11.76 -9.12
N GLN A 54 -9.08 10.54 -8.84
CA GLN A 54 -9.53 9.31 -9.47
C GLN A 54 -10.71 8.65 -8.73
N GLY A 55 -11.23 9.28 -7.67
CA GLY A 55 -12.37 8.81 -6.87
C GLY A 55 -12.01 7.76 -5.82
N GLY A 56 -10.73 7.55 -5.53
CA GLY A 56 -10.26 6.70 -4.43
C GLY A 56 -10.21 7.44 -3.10
N ASN A 57 -10.09 6.70 -1.99
CA ASN A 57 -9.98 7.27 -0.65
C ASN A 57 -8.60 6.99 -0.06
N ILE A 58 -7.89 8.04 0.38
CA ILE A 58 -6.55 7.90 0.96
C ILE A 58 -6.28 8.93 2.07
N HIS A 59 -5.58 8.51 3.12
CA HIS A 59 -5.10 9.37 4.19
C HIS A 59 -3.57 9.29 4.28
N ALA A 60 -2.91 10.44 4.30
CA ALA A 60 -1.47 10.54 4.52
C ALA A 60 -1.14 10.66 6.02
N PHE A 61 -0.29 9.77 6.53
CA PHE A 61 0.17 9.74 7.91
C PHE A 61 1.71 9.82 7.99
N GLY A 62 2.24 10.75 8.78
CA GLY A 62 3.69 10.85 9.02
C GLY A 62 4.16 9.82 10.04
N CYS A 63 5.08 8.93 9.66
CA CYS A 63 5.64 7.89 10.54
C CYS A 63 7.05 7.51 10.10
N ASP A 64 8.00 7.45 11.04
CA ASP A 64 9.23 6.69 10.89
C ASP A 64 8.99 5.22 11.28
N ALA A 65 8.98 4.34 10.29
CA ALA A 65 8.71 2.93 10.52
C ALA A 65 9.82 2.18 11.29
N ARG A 66 10.92 2.87 11.64
CA ARG A 66 11.96 2.36 12.55
C ARG A 66 11.65 2.66 14.02
N ASP A 67 10.67 3.51 14.28
CA ASP A 67 10.21 3.89 15.62
C ASP A 67 8.91 3.13 15.95
N GLU A 68 8.98 2.29 16.97
CA GLU A 68 7.86 1.44 17.38
C GLU A 68 6.68 2.26 17.92
N ASP A 69 6.94 3.33 18.68
CA ASP A 69 5.88 4.17 19.25
C ASP A 69 5.12 4.93 18.16
N GLU A 70 5.81 5.37 17.11
CA GLU A 70 5.17 5.97 15.94
C GLU A 70 4.33 4.95 15.16
N MET A 71 4.84 3.72 14.99
CA MET A 71 4.07 2.64 14.35
C MET A 71 2.80 2.32 15.14
N VAL A 72 2.88 2.20 16.47
CA VAL A 72 1.69 2.00 17.32
C VAL A 72 0.66 3.13 17.13
N LYS A 73 1.11 4.38 17.01
CA LYS A 73 0.21 5.52 16.75
C LYS A 73 -0.46 5.43 15.38
N LEU A 74 0.24 4.99 14.34
CA LEU A 74 -0.34 4.76 13.00
C LEU A 74 -1.48 3.74 13.05
N PHE A 75 -1.26 2.60 13.69
CA PHE A 75 -2.29 1.55 13.81
C PHE A 75 -3.50 2.04 14.60
N ARG A 76 -3.28 2.63 15.79
CA ARG A 76 -4.38 3.18 16.61
C ARG A 76 -5.16 4.26 15.89
N TYR A 77 -4.48 5.22 15.26
CA TYR A 77 -5.12 6.26 14.47
C TYR A 77 -6.01 5.65 13.38
N THR A 78 -5.53 4.62 12.71
CA THR A 78 -6.27 3.94 11.64
C THR A 78 -7.55 3.28 12.18
N GLU A 79 -7.45 2.51 13.26
CA GLU A 79 -8.60 1.80 13.84
C GLU A 79 -9.63 2.74 14.48
N ASP A 80 -9.15 3.78 15.16
CA ASP A 80 -9.98 4.72 15.91
C ASP A 80 -10.67 5.74 14.99
N GLN A 81 -9.98 6.20 13.94
CA GLN A 81 -10.43 7.33 13.12
C GLN A 81 -10.89 6.95 11.72
N ILE A 82 -10.38 5.85 11.15
CA ILE A 82 -10.57 5.54 9.73
C ILE A 82 -11.45 4.30 9.57
N GLY A 83 -11.02 3.13 10.05
CA GLY A 83 -11.71 1.88 9.78
C GLY A 83 -10.96 0.64 10.25
N GLU A 84 -11.54 -0.53 9.98
CA GLU A 84 -10.92 -1.82 10.28
C GLU A 84 -9.78 -2.11 9.31
N ILE A 85 -8.64 -2.51 9.84
CA ILE A 85 -7.46 -2.83 9.03
C ILE A 85 -7.61 -4.23 8.45
N ASP A 86 -7.72 -4.32 7.13
CA ASP A 86 -7.88 -5.58 6.41
C ASP A 86 -6.58 -6.01 5.71
N ALA A 87 -5.70 -5.05 5.40
CA ALA A 87 -4.40 -5.31 4.83
C ALA A 87 -3.31 -4.37 5.36
N VAL A 88 -2.10 -4.90 5.51
CA VAL A 88 -0.89 -4.12 5.79
C VAL A 88 0.17 -4.51 4.79
N ILE A 89 0.69 -3.54 4.05
CA ILE A 89 1.76 -3.71 3.09
C ILE A 89 2.98 -2.97 3.61
N SER A 90 4.01 -3.73 3.98
CA SER A 90 5.32 -3.19 4.37
C SER A 90 6.26 -3.19 3.16
N ASN A 91 6.47 -2.04 2.54
CA ASN A 91 7.32 -1.85 1.36
C ASN A 91 8.42 -0.80 1.64
N ILE A 92 8.99 -0.81 2.83
CA ILE A 92 10.07 0.13 3.18
C ILE A 92 11.37 -0.35 2.53
N GLY A 93 11.99 0.49 1.69
CA GLY A 93 13.23 0.13 1.03
C GLY A 93 13.84 1.28 0.24
N ALA A 94 14.97 1.00 -0.40
CA ALA A 94 15.65 1.94 -1.28
C ALA A 94 15.27 1.67 -2.75
N ASN A 95 15.24 2.74 -3.56
CA ASN A 95 15.04 2.61 -5.00
C ASN A 95 16.27 1.97 -5.65
N ALA A 96 16.05 0.90 -6.42
CA ALA A 96 17.10 0.32 -7.25
C ALA A 96 17.21 1.08 -8.59
N LYS A 97 18.44 1.25 -9.09
CA LYS A 97 18.70 1.68 -10.47
C LYS A 97 19.26 0.48 -11.23
N LYS A 98 18.52 0.00 -12.23
CA LYS A 98 18.97 -1.02 -13.18
C LYS A 98 18.76 -0.53 -14.61
N GLU A 99 19.43 -1.18 -15.55
CA GLU A 99 19.25 -0.93 -16.98
C GLU A 99 17.81 -1.23 -17.44
N HIS A 100 17.44 -0.74 -18.62
CA HIS A 100 16.09 -0.86 -19.16
C HIS A 100 15.62 -2.32 -19.17
N GLY A 101 14.44 -2.59 -18.61
CA GLY A 101 13.90 -3.95 -18.46
C GLY A 101 14.38 -4.72 -17.23
N GLY A 102 15.35 -4.19 -16.47
CA GLY A 102 15.86 -4.80 -15.23
C GLY A 102 15.05 -4.48 -13.98
N ILE A 103 14.07 -3.58 -14.07
CA ILE A 103 13.18 -3.20 -12.96
C ILE A 103 11.75 -3.65 -13.30
N LEU A 104 11.10 -4.29 -12.34
CA LEU A 104 9.68 -4.64 -12.45
C LEU A 104 8.81 -3.39 -12.56
N ASN A 105 7.79 -3.45 -13.40
CA ASN A 105 6.82 -2.37 -13.52
C ASN A 105 5.98 -2.26 -12.21
N PRO A 106 5.96 -1.08 -11.54
CA PRO A 106 5.21 -0.89 -10.29
C PRO A 106 3.74 -1.24 -10.35
N GLN A 107 3.05 -0.94 -11.46
CA GLN A 107 1.64 -1.27 -11.66
C GLN A 107 1.45 -2.79 -11.77
N HIS A 108 2.37 -3.51 -12.42
CA HIS A 108 2.30 -4.97 -12.46
C HIS A 108 2.51 -5.57 -11.07
N ILE A 109 3.43 -5.02 -10.27
CA ILE A 109 3.62 -5.44 -8.87
C ILE A 109 2.35 -5.18 -8.06
N ALA A 110 1.76 -3.99 -8.17
CA ALA A 110 0.52 -3.64 -7.47
C ALA A 110 -0.64 -4.58 -7.82
N ASN A 111 -0.75 -5.01 -9.08
CA ASN A 111 -1.73 -6.00 -9.49
C ASN A 111 -1.53 -7.34 -8.77
N GLN A 112 -0.30 -7.76 -8.52
CA GLN A 112 -0.03 -9.01 -7.79
C GLN A 112 -0.41 -8.91 -6.31
N TYR A 113 -0.13 -7.78 -5.65
CA TYR A 113 -0.61 -7.54 -4.28
C TYR A 113 -2.14 -7.59 -4.20
N TRP A 114 -2.84 -7.03 -5.18
CA TRP A 114 -4.30 -7.11 -5.25
C TRP A 114 -4.80 -8.55 -5.45
N GLN A 115 -4.15 -9.34 -6.31
CA GLN A 115 -4.50 -10.75 -6.48
C GLN A 115 -4.34 -11.54 -5.19
N LEU A 116 -3.26 -11.32 -4.43
CA LEU A 116 -3.03 -11.96 -3.13
C LEU A 116 -4.12 -11.59 -2.12
N TYR A 117 -4.46 -10.29 -2.01
CA TYR A 117 -5.52 -9.84 -1.12
C TYR A 117 -6.89 -10.47 -1.43
N ARG A 118 -7.18 -10.76 -2.71
CA ARG A 118 -8.45 -11.35 -3.15
C ARG A 118 -8.53 -12.87 -3.04
N GLN A 119 -7.49 -13.54 -2.54
CA GLN A 119 -7.51 -14.99 -2.44
C GLN A 119 -8.62 -15.48 -1.49
N PRO A 120 -9.29 -16.59 -1.83
CA PRO A 120 -10.29 -17.14 -0.95
C PRO A 120 -9.63 -17.65 0.33
N ARG A 121 -10.37 -17.62 1.43
CA ARG A 121 -9.82 -17.92 2.78
C ARG A 121 -9.28 -19.35 2.93
N ASP A 122 -9.60 -20.25 2.01
CA ASP A 122 -9.23 -21.66 1.99
C ASP A 122 -8.09 -21.99 1.01
N CYS A 123 -7.58 -21.02 0.25
CA CYS A 123 -6.50 -21.26 -0.72
C CYS A 123 -5.58 -20.04 -0.84
N TRP A 124 -4.52 -20.03 -0.03
CA TRP A 124 -3.57 -18.93 0.06
C TRP A 124 -2.21 -19.26 -0.57
N THR A 125 -1.63 -18.28 -1.24
CA THR A 125 -0.23 -18.30 -1.66
C THR A 125 0.66 -17.97 -0.47
N HIS A 126 1.65 -18.84 -0.23
CA HIS A 126 2.66 -18.61 0.80
C HIS A 126 3.79 -17.68 0.32
N GLU A 127 4.26 -17.88 -0.92
CA GLU A 127 5.35 -17.10 -1.51
C GLU A 127 5.04 -16.82 -2.99
N LEU A 128 5.34 -15.59 -3.41
CA LEU A 128 5.26 -15.16 -4.81
C LEU A 128 6.56 -14.45 -5.16
N ASP A 129 7.24 -14.96 -6.17
CA ASP A 129 8.45 -14.34 -6.70
C ASP A 129 8.16 -13.60 -8.01
N LEU A 130 8.51 -12.32 -8.07
CA LEU A 130 8.38 -11.49 -9.25
C LEU A 130 9.77 -11.17 -9.78
N ARG A 131 10.02 -11.53 -11.03
CA ARG A 131 11.35 -11.41 -11.64
C ARG A 131 11.27 -10.66 -12.98
N PRO A 132 12.20 -9.73 -13.24
CA PRO A 132 12.27 -9.09 -14.55
C PRO A 132 12.70 -10.12 -15.60
N TRP A 133 12.15 -9.99 -16.81
CA TRP A 133 12.44 -10.89 -17.93
C TRP A 133 13.93 -11.03 -18.27
N VAL A 134 14.73 -9.99 -18.02
CA VAL A 134 16.16 -9.95 -18.36
C VAL A 134 17.05 -10.77 -17.42
N GLU A 135 16.49 -11.32 -16.34
CA GLU A 135 17.24 -12.11 -15.38
C GLU A 135 17.59 -13.50 -15.95
N THR A 136 18.84 -13.91 -15.79
CA THR A 136 19.37 -15.19 -16.27
C THR A 136 19.60 -16.16 -15.11
N PHE A 137 19.49 -17.47 -15.38
CA PHE A 137 19.62 -18.56 -14.41
C PHE A 137 20.93 -19.32 -14.59
#